data_AF-A0A8J5T7M7-F1
#
_entry.id   AF-A0A8J5T7M7-F1
#
_cell.length_a   1.000
_cell.length_b   1.000
_cell.length_c   1.000
_cell.angle_alpha   90.00
_cell.angle_beta   90.00
_cell.angle_gamma   90.00
#
_symmetry.space_group_name_H-M   'P 1'
#
loop_
_entity.id
_entity.type
_entity.pdbx_description
1 polymer ?
#
loop_
_entity_poly.entity_id
_entity_poly.type
_entity_poly.pdbx_seq_one_letter_code
_entity_poly.pdbx_strand_id
1 'polypeptide(L)'
;MSGSLQSLSFYRCSDEGLENLSKGCHALKSLNLGYSVAISDRGIASVFRNCPNIGTINISYCRGLSGVGFRGYTSSLSYLEAESCMLSPDGLLDVVSGGGLEYLNLHGFRRSTELISWVELVYAEKLRFLNLRIVRSLTDDSVIAIASGCPLIEEWNLAGVPWS
;
A
#
# COMPACT_ATOMS: atom_id res chain seq x y z
N MET A 1 8.21 -11.11 -25.85
CA MET A 1 6.76 -11.32 -26.03
C MET A 1 6.06 -10.54 -24.93
N SER A 2 5.32 -9.48 -25.27
CA SER A 2 4.51 -8.77 -24.26
C SER A 2 3.31 -9.65 -23.94
N GLY A 3 3.31 -10.29 -22.76
CA GLY A 3 2.17 -11.10 -22.32
C GLY A 3 0.90 -10.25 -22.17
N SER A 4 -0.26 -10.83 -22.46
CA SER A 4 -1.58 -10.21 -22.24
C SER A 4 -2.05 -10.31 -20.78
N LEU A 5 -1.19 -10.79 -19.88
CA LEU A 5 -1.52 -11.03 -18.48
C LEU A 5 -1.74 -9.70 -17.75
N GLN A 6 -2.96 -9.49 -17.27
CA GLN A 6 -3.37 -8.26 -16.57
C GLN A 6 -3.52 -8.46 -15.06
N SER A 7 -3.70 -9.70 -14.60
CA SER A 7 -3.91 -9.99 -13.18
C SER A 7 -3.14 -11.24 -12.80
N LEU A 8 -2.46 -11.17 -11.66
CA LEU A 8 -1.68 -12.28 -11.14
C LEU A 8 -1.83 -12.37 -9.62
N SER A 9 -1.94 -13.60 -9.12
CA SER A 9 -1.80 -13.89 -7.70
C SER A 9 -0.65 -14.86 -7.49
N PHE A 10 0.28 -14.51 -6.62
CA PHE A 10 1.49 -15.29 -6.36
C PHE A 10 1.80 -15.29 -4.88
N TYR A 11 1.55 -16.43 -4.24
CA TYR A 11 1.86 -16.64 -2.82
C TYR A 11 3.29 -17.18 -2.70
N ARG A 12 4.06 -16.70 -1.71
CA ARG A 12 5.46 -17.09 -1.47
C ARG A 12 6.42 -16.69 -2.61
N CYS A 13 6.26 -15.46 -3.12
CA CYS A 13 7.22 -14.88 -4.05
C CYS A 13 8.54 -14.47 -3.36
N SER A 14 9.61 -14.35 -4.15
CA SER A 14 10.86 -13.68 -3.80
C SER A 14 11.07 -12.46 -4.72
N ASP A 15 12.00 -11.58 -4.36
CA ASP A 15 12.37 -10.44 -5.21
C ASP A 15 12.83 -10.88 -6.60
N GLU A 16 13.62 -11.95 -6.71
CA GLU A 16 14.07 -12.50 -7.99
C GLU A 16 12.88 -12.98 -8.84
N GLY A 17 11.89 -13.61 -8.20
CA GLY A 17 10.65 -14.03 -8.86
C GLY A 17 9.88 -12.83 -9.42
N LEU A 18 9.73 -11.76 -8.62
CA LEU A 18 9.08 -10.52 -9.05
C LEU A 18 9.84 -9.82 -10.19
N GLU A 19 11.17 -9.77 -10.12
CA GLU A 19 12.00 -9.16 -11.16
C GLU A 19 11.90 -9.91 -12.49
N ASN A 20 11.95 -11.24 -12.46
CA ASN A 20 11.82 -12.05 -13.66
C ASN A 20 10.41 -11.96 -14.26
N LEU A 21 9.39 -11.94 -13.41
CA LEU A 21 8.00 -11.84 -13.85
C LEU A 21 7.68 -10.48 -14.47
N SER A 22 8.08 -9.40 -13.81
CA SER A 22 7.78 -8.03 -14.23
C SER A 22 8.42 -7.69 -15.58
N LYS A 23 9.56 -8.30 -15.92
CA LYS A 23 10.21 -8.19 -17.25
C LYS A 23 9.39 -8.77 -18.41
N GLY A 24 8.45 -9.67 -18.15
CA GLY A 24 7.62 -10.31 -19.19
C GLY A 24 6.16 -9.84 -19.21
N CYS A 25 5.71 -9.21 -18.13
CA CYS A 25 4.29 -8.94 -17.87
C CYS A 25 3.95 -7.44 -17.83
N HIS A 26 4.35 -6.69 -18.85
CA HIS A 26 4.17 -5.22 -18.91
C HIS A 26 2.70 -4.74 -18.90
N ALA A 27 1.75 -5.62 -19.22
CA ALA A 27 0.32 -5.33 -19.22
C ALA A 27 -0.35 -5.54 -17.85
N LEU A 28 0.42 -5.87 -16.81
CA LEU A 28 -0.10 -6.16 -15.48
C LEU A 28 -0.78 -4.93 -14.87
N LYS A 29 -2.00 -5.12 -14.38
CA LYS A 29 -2.86 -4.12 -13.73
C LYS A 29 -3.14 -4.45 -12.27
N SER A 30 -3.19 -5.74 -11.94
CA SER A 30 -3.49 -6.23 -10.60
C SER A 30 -2.49 -7.31 -10.17
N LEU A 31 -1.95 -7.17 -8.96
CA LEU A 31 -0.97 -8.10 -8.41
C LEU A 31 -1.29 -8.40 -6.95
N ASN A 32 -1.48 -9.67 -6.64
CA ASN A 32 -1.64 -10.16 -5.28
C ASN A 32 -0.41 -10.96 -4.84
N LEU A 33 0.25 -10.46 -3.79
CA LEU A 33 1.46 -11.01 -3.18
C LEU A 33 1.26 -11.41 -1.73
N GLY A 34 0.00 -11.51 -1.26
CA GLY A 34 -0.30 -11.82 0.14
C GLY A 34 0.55 -12.99 0.66
N TYR A 35 1.03 -12.88 1.89
CA TYR A 35 1.89 -13.87 2.56
C TYR A 35 3.26 -14.14 1.90
N SER A 36 3.69 -13.34 0.93
CA SER A 36 5.03 -13.46 0.33
C SER A 36 6.09 -12.79 1.19
N VAL A 37 6.43 -13.42 2.33
CA VAL A 37 7.34 -12.85 3.34
C VAL A 37 8.79 -12.65 2.88
N ALA A 38 9.18 -13.20 1.73
CA ALA A 38 10.53 -13.12 1.18
C ALA A 38 10.72 -11.98 0.16
N ILE A 39 9.71 -11.13 -0.03
CA ILE A 39 9.82 -9.93 -0.87
C ILE A 39 10.25 -8.73 -0.04
N SER A 40 10.93 -7.79 -0.70
CA SER A 40 11.33 -6.50 -0.16
C SER A 40 10.88 -5.37 -1.08
N ASP A 41 11.14 -4.12 -0.65
CA ASP A 41 10.88 -2.92 -1.44
C ASP A 41 11.58 -2.95 -2.81
N ARG A 42 12.69 -3.69 -2.95
CA ARG A 42 13.38 -3.91 -4.24
C ARG A 42 12.47 -4.65 -5.23
N GLY A 43 11.83 -5.72 -4.80
CA GLY A 43 10.92 -6.50 -5.63
C GLY A 43 9.72 -5.67 -6.08
N ILE A 44 9.11 -4.91 -5.16
CA ILE A 44 8.00 -3.99 -5.47
C ILE A 44 8.41 -2.93 -6.49
N ALA A 45 9.56 -2.27 -6.29
CA ALA A 45 10.06 -1.27 -7.22
C ALA A 45 10.31 -1.85 -8.63
N SER A 46 10.73 -3.12 -8.73
CA SER A 46 10.89 -3.79 -10.03
C SER A 46 9.57 -3.96 -10.78
N VAL A 47 8.48 -4.26 -10.06
CA VAL A 47 7.14 -4.38 -10.64
C VAL A 47 6.69 -3.04 -11.20
N PHE A 48 6.73 -1.99 -10.39
CA PHE A 48 6.32 -0.66 -10.83
C PHE A 48 7.13 -0.14 -12.01
N ARG A 49 8.44 -0.39 -12.03
CA ARG A 49 9.32 0.00 -13.14
C ARG A 49 8.93 -0.66 -14.47
N ASN A 50 8.54 -1.93 -14.44
CA ASN A 50 8.29 -2.70 -15.66
C ASN A 50 6.79 -2.81 -16.02
N CYS A 51 5.89 -2.52 -15.08
CA CYS A 51 4.44 -2.65 -15.19
C CYS A 51 3.75 -1.30 -14.91
N PRO A 52 3.80 -0.32 -15.83
CA PRO A 52 3.35 1.05 -15.56
C PRO A 52 1.84 1.20 -15.31
N ASN A 53 1.04 0.21 -15.72
CA ASN A 53 -0.41 0.21 -15.59
C ASN A 53 -0.91 -0.47 -14.32
N ILE A 54 -0.02 -0.81 -13.38
CA ILE A 54 -0.41 -1.46 -12.14
C ILE A 54 -1.22 -0.50 -11.26
N GLY A 55 -2.48 -0.84 -11.00
CA GLY A 55 -3.40 -0.03 -10.20
C GLY A 55 -3.88 -0.71 -8.93
N THR A 56 -3.73 -2.03 -8.84
CA THR A 56 -4.19 -2.83 -7.70
C THR A 56 -3.06 -3.70 -7.18
N ILE A 57 -2.71 -3.51 -5.91
CA ILE A 57 -1.71 -4.33 -5.23
C ILE A 57 -2.28 -4.85 -3.91
N ASN A 58 -2.06 -6.15 -3.64
CA ASN A 58 -2.23 -6.74 -2.33
C ASN A 58 -0.88 -7.25 -1.82
N ILE A 59 -0.43 -6.71 -0.69
CA ILE A 59 0.81 -7.09 0.02
C ILE A 59 0.53 -7.57 1.44
N SER A 60 -0.70 -7.98 1.74
CA SER A 60 -1.10 -8.41 3.09
C SER A 60 -0.13 -9.42 3.68
N TYR A 61 0.22 -9.23 4.96
CA TYR A 61 1.14 -10.11 5.70
C TYR A 61 2.58 -10.14 5.16
N CYS A 62 2.96 -9.27 4.22
CA CYS A 62 4.35 -9.09 3.79
C CYS A 62 5.08 -8.13 4.75
N ARG A 63 5.64 -8.69 5.83
CA ARG A 63 6.28 -7.91 6.91
C ARG A 63 7.67 -7.36 6.59
N GLY A 64 8.27 -7.77 5.47
CA GLY A 64 9.56 -7.27 5.00
C GLY A 64 9.48 -5.97 4.19
N LEU A 65 8.27 -5.43 3.98
CA LEU A 65 8.03 -4.23 3.19
C LEU A 65 7.90 -3.00 4.08
N SER A 66 8.74 -1.99 3.80
CA SER A 66 8.64 -0.68 4.42
C SER A 66 7.79 0.30 3.60
N GLY A 67 7.54 0.02 2.31
CA GLY A 67 6.74 0.89 1.44
C GLY A 67 7.57 1.84 0.59
N VAL A 68 8.87 2.00 0.83
CA VAL A 68 9.74 2.85 0.01
C VAL A 68 9.90 2.34 -1.42
N GLY A 69 9.54 1.07 -1.69
CA GLY A 69 9.51 0.50 -3.04
C GLY A 69 8.48 1.15 -3.96
N PHE A 70 7.51 1.88 -3.40
CA PHE A 70 6.47 2.61 -4.14
C PHE A 70 6.95 3.98 -4.64
N ARG A 71 8.07 4.50 -4.13
CA ARG A 71 8.57 5.85 -4.37
C ARG A 71 8.64 6.20 -5.86
N GLY A 72 7.85 7.20 -6.28
CA GLY A 72 7.85 7.74 -7.63
C GLY A 72 7.02 6.94 -8.65
N TYR A 73 6.24 5.94 -8.22
CA TYR A 73 5.48 5.07 -9.14
C TYR A 73 3.99 4.94 -8.83
N THR A 74 3.46 5.73 -7.89
CA THR A 74 2.09 5.58 -7.36
C THR A 74 1.01 6.35 -8.13
N SER A 75 1.33 6.97 -9.26
CA SER A 75 0.35 7.74 -10.05
C SER A 75 -0.74 6.87 -10.67
N SER A 76 -0.48 5.59 -10.92
CA SER A 76 -1.46 4.61 -11.40
C SER A 76 -2.13 3.80 -10.30
N LEU A 77 -1.62 3.86 -9.07
CA LEU A 77 -2.10 3.07 -7.93
C LEU A 77 -3.42 3.64 -7.40
N SER A 78 -4.49 2.87 -7.50
CA SER A 78 -5.82 3.21 -6.95
C SER A 78 -6.23 2.34 -5.78
N TYR A 79 -5.65 1.15 -5.65
CA TYR A 79 -6.02 0.17 -4.62
C TYR A 79 -4.78 -0.45 -3.99
N LEU A 80 -4.64 -0.27 -2.66
CA LEU A 80 -3.65 -0.95 -1.86
C LEU A 80 -4.28 -1.70 -0.68
N GLU A 81 -4.06 -3.01 -0.67
CA GLU A 81 -4.35 -3.89 0.46
C GLU A 81 -3.04 -4.25 1.16
N ALA A 82 -2.86 -3.76 2.39
CA ALA A 82 -1.63 -3.87 3.17
C ALA A 82 -1.91 -4.27 4.64
N GLU A 83 -2.92 -5.13 4.83
CA GLU A 83 -3.22 -5.75 6.12
C GLU A 83 -1.96 -6.37 6.76
N SER A 84 -1.75 -6.10 8.05
CA SER A 84 -0.65 -6.67 8.84
C SER A 84 0.76 -6.44 8.25
N CYS A 85 0.94 -5.37 7.45
CA CYS A 85 2.24 -4.87 6.99
C CYS A 85 2.92 -3.95 8.02
N MET A 86 4.15 -3.55 7.71
CA MET A 86 5.02 -2.72 8.57
C MET A 86 5.60 -1.54 7.77
N LEU A 87 4.73 -0.76 7.11
CA LEU A 87 5.20 0.41 6.35
C LEU A 87 5.92 1.40 7.28
N SER A 88 6.97 2.06 6.81
CA SER A 88 7.59 3.18 7.51
C SER A 88 6.78 4.47 7.27
N PRO A 89 7.01 5.54 8.06
CA PRO A 89 6.44 6.85 7.75
C PRO A 89 6.73 7.29 6.31
N ASP A 90 8.00 7.19 5.88
CA ASP A 90 8.41 7.50 4.51
C ASP A 90 7.71 6.61 3.47
N GLY A 91 7.54 5.32 3.77
CA GLY A 91 6.87 4.40 2.87
C GLY A 91 5.36 4.66 2.75
N LEU A 92 4.71 5.08 3.85
CA LEU A 92 3.32 5.51 3.81
C LEU A 92 3.19 6.78 2.94
N LEU A 93 4.09 7.74 3.10
CA LEU A 93 4.17 8.93 2.25
C LEU A 93 4.37 8.57 0.77
N ASP A 94 5.31 7.67 0.48
CA ASP A 94 5.59 7.20 -0.88
C ASP A 94 4.34 6.53 -1.51
N VAL A 95 3.56 5.78 -0.71
CA VAL A 95 2.30 5.16 -1.13
C VAL A 95 1.24 6.20 -1.50
N VAL A 96 1.03 7.22 -0.67
CA VAL A 96 -0.09 8.17 -0.83
C VAL A 96 0.23 9.37 -1.72
N SER A 97 1.51 9.71 -1.87
CA SER A 97 1.96 10.87 -2.65
C SER A 97 1.63 10.83 -4.15
N GLY A 98 1.19 9.68 -4.68
CA GLY A 98 0.74 9.54 -6.06
C GLY A 98 -0.61 10.19 -6.36
N GLY A 99 -1.42 10.52 -5.35
CA GLY A 99 -2.71 11.22 -5.48
C GLY A 99 -3.83 10.43 -6.17
N GLY A 100 -3.58 9.19 -6.59
CA GLY A 100 -4.54 8.32 -7.27
C GLY A 100 -5.27 7.33 -6.37
N LEU A 101 -4.85 7.21 -5.09
CA LEU A 101 -5.30 6.14 -4.20
C LEU A 101 -6.76 6.35 -3.75
N GLU A 102 -7.62 5.37 -4.03
CA GLU A 102 -9.04 5.38 -3.69
C GLU A 102 -9.37 4.39 -2.56
N TYR A 103 -8.59 3.30 -2.46
CA TYR A 103 -8.74 2.27 -1.44
C TYR A 103 -7.42 2.01 -0.73
N LEU A 104 -7.45 2.13 0.61
CA LEU A 104 -6.32 1.81 1.47
C LEU A 104 -6.76 0.98 2.67
N ASN A 105 -6.23 -0.23 2.77
CA ASN A 105 -6.38 -1.05 3.96
C ASN A 105 -5.03 -1.23 4.69
N LEU A 106 -5.00 -0.75 5.93
CA LEU A 106 -3.90 -0.87 6.88
C LEU A 106 -4.39 -1.55 8.18
N HIS A 107 -5.34 -2.48 8.06
CA HIS A 107 -5.82 -3.25 9.20
C HIS A 107 -4.67 -3.99 9.90
N GLY A 108 -4.63 -3.93 11.23
CA GLY A 108 -3.65 -4.67 12.01
C GLY A 108 -2.21 -4.22 11.73
N PHE A 109 -2.05 -3.03 11.16
CA PHE A 109 -0.77 -2.40 10.90
C PHE A 109 0.07 -2.39 12.17
N ARG A 110 1.29 -2.94 12.06
CA ARG A 110 2.20 -3.04 13.19
C ARG A 110 3.26 -1.96 13.06
N ARG A 111 3.56 -1.31 14.19
CA ARG A 111 4.61 -0.30 14.27
C ARG A 111 5.93 -0.88 13.75
N SER A 112 6.53 -0.24 12.75
CA SER A 112 7.98 -0.18 12.62
C SER A 112 8.53 0.53 13.87
N THR A 113 9.82 0.49 14.14
CA THR A 113 10.41 1.01 15.39
C THR A 113 10.17 2.52 15.65
N GLU A 114 9.52 3.22 14.72
CA GLU A 114 9.25 4.66 14.72
C GLU A 114 7.77 4.98 14.98
N LEU A 115 7.50 6.21 15.42
CA LEU A 115 6.13 6.74 15.48
C LEU A 115 5.70 7.11 14.06
N ILE A 116 4.56 6.61 13.62
CA ILE A 116 3.95 7.04 12.36
C ILE A 116 3.10 8.27 12.65
N SER A 117 3.48 9.38 12.01
CA SER A 117 2.56 10.46 11.74
C SER A 117 1.57 9.95 10.69
N TRP A 118 0.27 10.12 10.97
CA TRP A 118 -0.78 9.76 10.02
C TRP A 118 -1.19 10.95 9.14
N VAL A 119 -0.53 12.10 9.33
CA VAL A 119 -0.80 13.34 8.60
C VAL A 119 -0.50 13.18 7.11
N GLU A 120 0.41 12.29 6.74
CA GLU A 120 0.78 11.98 5.36
C GLU A 120 -0.42 11.48 4.55
N LEU A 121 -1.42 10.86 5.20
CA LEU A 121 -2.64 10.45 4.53
C LEU A 121 -3.43 11.62 3.93
N VAL A 122 -3.21 12.87 4.34
CA VAL A 122 -3.88 14.05 3.76
C VAL A 122 -3.57 14.25 2.29
N TYR A 123 -2.52 13.62 1.74
CA TYR A 123 -2.22 13.64 0.32
C TYR A 123 -3.10 12.68 -0.51
N ALA A 124 -3.84 11.77 0.13
CA ALA A 124 -4.75 10.84 -0.53
C ALA A 124 -6.13 11.48 -0.74
N GLU A 125 -6.20 12.60 -1.45
CA GLU A 125 -7.43 13.41 -1.64
C GLU A 125 -8.57 12.63 -2.31
N LYS A 126 -8.24 11.55 -3.04
CA LYS A 126 -9.20 10.67 -3.72
C LYS A 126 -9.65 9.47 -2.91
N LEU A 127 -9.19 9.35 -1.65
CA LEU A 127 -9.47 8.18 -0.83
C LEU A 127 -10.97 8.08 -0.52
N ARG A 128 -11.57 6.94 -0.85
CA ARG A 128 -12.99 6.62 -0.62
C ARG A 128 -13.15 5.57 0.46
N PHE A 129 -12.20 4.65 0.57
CA PHE A 129 -12.17 3.61 1.58
C PHE A 129 -10.87 3.67 2.36
N LEU A 130 -10.97 3.75 3.68
CA LEU A 130 -9.84 3.72 4.61
C LEU A 130 -10.11 2.74 5.75
N ASN A 131 -9.30 1.69 5.85
CA ASN A 131 -9.37 0.76 6.96
C ASN A 131 -8.14 0.89 7.86
N LEU A 132 -8.36 1.41 9.06
CA LEU A 132 -7.38 1.57 10.14
C LEU A 132 -7.78 0.77 11.39
N ARG A 133 -8.53 -0.32 11.21
CA ARG A 133 -8.95 -1.20 12.31
C ARG A 133 -7.73 -1.74 13.07
N ILE A 134 -7.77 -1.66 14.41
CA ILE A 134 -6.70 -2.11 15.34
C ILE A 134 -5.40 -1.28 15.20
N VAL A 135 -5.43 -0.13 14.53
CA VAL A 135 -4.29 0.78 14.49
C VAL A 135 -4.20 1.56 15.80
N ARG A 136 -3.29 1.15 16.68
CA ARG A 136 -3.15 1.71 18.03
C ARG A 136 -2.38 3.03 18.11
N SER A 137 -1.80 3.48 17.01
CA SER A 137 -1.02 4.73 16.94
C SER A 137 -1.84 5.94 16.50
N LEU A 138 -3.15 5.78 16.24
CA LEU A 138 -4.03 6.89 15.90
C LEU A 138 -4.29 7.77 17.12
N THR A 139 -4.36 9.08 16.86
CA THR A 139 -4.74 10.13 17.81
C THR A 139 -5.92 10.93 17.26
N ASP A 140 -6.63 11.67 18.11
CA ASP A 140 -7.72 12.55 17.66
C ASP A 140 -7.24 13.58 16.62
N ASP A 141 -6.06 14.17 16.82
CA ASP A 141 -5.45 15.10 15.86
C ASP A 141 -5.24 14.46 14.49
N SER A 142 -4.76 13.21 14.45
CA SER A 142 -4.61 12.50 13.17
C SER A 142 -5.93 12.23 12.47
N VAL A 143 -6.98 11.92 13.23
CA VAL A 143 -8.31 11.68 12.68
C VAL A 143 -8.89 12.96 12.10
N ILE A 144 -8.75 14.08 12.81
CA ILE A 144 -9.17 15.40 12.32
C ILE A 144 -8.40 15.78 11.04
N ALA A 145 -7.09 15.54 11.03
CA ALA A 145 -6.26 15.80 9.85
C ALA A 145 -6.70 14.96 8.65
N ILE A 146 -6.87 13.64 8.82
CA ILE A 146 -7.35 12.73 7.77
C ILE A 146 -8.74 13.15 7.27
N ALA A 147 -9.67 13.45 8.18
CA ALA A 147 -11.03 13.87 7.80
C ALA A 147 -11.02 15.15 6.96
N SER A 148 -10.08 16.07 7.25
CA SER A 148 -9.94 17.33 6.53
C SER A 148 -9.22 17.16 5.17
N GLY A 149 -8.20 16.30 5.12
CA GLY A 149 -7.40 16.06 3.91
C GLY A 149 -8.01 15.06 2.93
N CYS A 150 -8.87 14.16 3.41
CA CYS A 150 -9.52 13.12 2.62
C CYS A 150 -11.05 13.30 2.63
N PRO A 151 -11.59 14.36 2.00
CA PRO A 151 -13.01 14.70 2.09
C PRO A 151 -13.93 13.72 1.33
N LEU A 152 -13.38 12.82 0.52
CA LEU A 152 -14.12 11.86 -0.29
C LEU A 152 -14.30 10.48 0.38
N ILE A 153 -13.89 10.31 1.64
CA ILE A 153 -14.03 9.04 2.35
C ILE A 153 -15.53 8.70 2.51
N GLU A 154 -15.92 7.56 1.96
CA GLU A 154 -17.26 6.97 2.04
C GLU A 154 -17.33 5.87 3.12
N GLU A 155 -16.23 5.14 3.32
CA GLU A 155 -16.11 4.12 4.35
C GLU A 155 -14.80 4.27 5.14
N TRP A 156 -14.94 4.44 6.45
CA TRP A 156 -13.81 4.55 7.38
C TRP A 156 -13.92 3.57 8.54
N ASN A 157 -13.09 2.53 8.54
CA ASN A 157 -13.06 1.54 9.62
C ASN A 157 -12.02 1.91 10.69
N LEU A 158 -12.51 2.35 11.85
CA LEU A 158 -11.72 2.68 13.04
C LEU A 158 -11.93 1.69 14.19
N ALA A 159 -12.48 0.50 13.93
CA ALA A 159 -12.80 -0.45 14.99
C ALA A 159 -11.54 -0.90 15.76
N GLY A 160 -11.62 -1.02 17.08
CA GLY A 160 -10.50 -1.48 17.91
C GLY A 160 -9.34 -0.49 18.05
N VAL A 161 -9.52 0.77 17.65
CA VAL A 161 -8.65 1.88 18.03
C VAL A 161 -8.93 2.25 19.50
N PRO A 162 -7.92 2.27 20.38
CA PRO A 162 -8.12 2.65 21.78
C PRO A 162 -8.17 4.18 21.89
N TRP A 163 -9.36 4.76 21.91
CA TRP A 163 -9.56 6.17 22.22
C TRP A 163 -9.29 6.40 23.71
N SER A 164 -8.56 7.47 24.02
CA SER A 164 -8.30 7.92 25.40
C SER A 164 -9.21 9.07 25.78
#